data_AF-A0ABC8VGY8-F1
#
_entry.id   AF-A0ABC8VGY8-F1
#
_cell.length_a   1.000
_cell.length_b   1.000
_cell.length_c   1.000
_cell.angle_alpha   90.00
_cell.angle_beta   90.00
_cell.angle_gamma   90.00
#
_symmetry.space_group_name_H-M   'P 1'
#
loop_
_entity.id
_entity.type
_entity.pdbx_description
1 polymer ?
#
loop_
_entity_poly.entity_id
_entity_poly.type
_entity_poly.pdbx_seq_one_letter_code
_entity_poly.pdbx_strand_id
1 'polypeptide(L)'
;MAAAEPPTPSGMGIFGMLSFRRSATAVASFDPAQDDELLALDALQAHVADRLQALSAHAAASSPALSLPFLSKLLDAVLSSDAAFRGVLAVGPVAAALSRPPADRLAADLLDRAVKTLDVLNAASLTLASLRAAHRAALTAATCLLAPALHRAHLARARRAIARLFPDDARAGGGSAPSPSSRTMRALSFSVSKNWSAGRHMNAMAAHLAPPPQAPAAVAGAGCGLGLALYTMSSVLVFTMWALVAAVPCQDRASAATTAPPVTPPKQAQWAAPMSALQERIAEEWRRREKKGSTAGPAAPTAGLLAEMQAVERAARDLNSLLEEIAEEEEEEEGHGLVGEERAREVTERAEELAAACRALEDGLAPLERQVRAVFHRVVACRAEVVRCIDHSSRAAAATANAAASASGLPPHHQHSF
;
A
#
# COMPACT_ATOMS: atom_id res chain seq x y z
N MET A 1 85.23 35.53 7.96
CA MET A 1 84.08 36.19 8.60
C MET A 1 83.07 35.09 8.88
N ALA A 2 83.01 34.55 10.10
CA ALA A 2 82.27 35.09 11.27
C ALA A 2 80.74 35.01 11.05
N ALA A 3 79.87 34.69 12.00
CA ALA A 3 79.86 34.12 13.34
C ALA A 3 78.37 34.10 13.77
N ALA A 4 78.03 33.24 14.75
CA ALA A 4 76.99 33.45 15.78
C ALA A 4 75.47 33.24 15.49
N GLU A 5 74.88 32.40 16.37
CA GLU A 5 73.54 32.38 17.01
C GLU A 5 72.99 33.77 17.45
N PRO A 6 71.77 33.99 18.07
CA PRO A 6 70.81 33.09 18.80
C PRO A 6 69.29 33.47 18.49
N PRO A 7 68.24 33.37 19.36
CA PRO A 7 68.04 32.69 20.65
C PRO A 7 66.73 31.85 20.80
N THR A 8 66.67 31.04 21.87
CA THR A 8 65.44 30.65 22.58
C THR A 8 65.18 31.55 23.79
N PRO A 9 63.92 31.66 24.27
CA PRO A 9 63.69 31.75 25.71
C PRO A 9 62.78 30.62 26.23
N SER A 10 63.36 29.81 27.10
CA SER A 10 62.89 29.45 28.45
C SER A 10 61.37 29.33 28.72
N GLY A 11 60.94 28.10 28.97
CA GLY A 11 59.67 27.75 29.62
C GLY A 11 59.83 26.45 30.41
N MET A 12 59.98 26.61 31.72
CA MET A 12 60.39 25.65 32.75
C MET A 12 59.27 24.65 33.13
N GLY A 13 59.63 23.37 33.32
CA GLY A 13 58.91 22.42 34.17
C GLY A 13 57.66 21.74 33.57
N ILE A 14 57.21 20.54 33.96
CA ILE A 14 57.51 19.59 35.04
C ILE A 14 56.96 18.23 34.56
N PHE A 15 57.61 17.14 34.99
CA PHE A 15 57.25 15.74 34.83
C PHE A 15 55.74 15.41 34.73
N GLY A 16 55.40 14.58 33.75
CA GLY A 16 54.16 13.81 33.72
C GLY A 16 54.35 12.56 32.88
N MET A 17 54.79 11.48 33.54
CA MET A 17 55.11 10.17 32.97
C MET A 17 54.11 9.71 31.90
N LEU A 18 54.69 9.19 30.81
CA LEU A 18 54.06 8.23 29.92
C LEU A 18 53.54 7.03 30.73
N SER A 19 52.30 7.10 31.20
CA SER A 19 51.56 5.92 31.61
C SER A 19 50.96 5.31 30.35
N PHE A 20 51.78 4.52 29.66
CA PHE A 20 51.34 3.49 28.72
C PHE A 20 50.59 2.42 29.52
N ARG A 21 49.39 2.73 30.04
CA ARG A 21 48.40 1.69 30.26
C ARG A 21 47.85 1.36 28.88
N ARG A 22 48.45 0.33 28.29
CA ARG A 22 47.70 -0.61 27.46
C ARG A 22 46.46 -0.97 28.28
N SER A 23 45.35 -0.26 28.04
CA SER A 23 44.05 -0.77 28.38
C SER A 23 43.95 -2.04 27.56
N ALA A 24 44.11 -3.16 28.25
CA ALA A 24 43.73 -4.48 27.76
C ALA A 24 42.42 -4.31 27.01
N THR A 25 42.41 -4.80 25.76
CA THR A 25 41.23 -5.25 25.03
C THR A 25 39.99 -5.16 25.91
N ALA A 26 39.21 -4.10 25.72
CA ALA A 26 37.82 -4.10 26.13
C ALA A 26 37.22 -5.27 25.36
N VAL A 27 37.18 -6.43 26.02
CA VAL A 27 36.38 -7.56 25.58
C VAL A 27 34.99 -6.97 25.61
N ALA A 28 34.48 -6.61 24.42
CA ALA A 28 33.09 -6.28 24.26
C ALA A 28 32.34 -7.44 24.92
N SER A 29 31.68 -7.16 26.04
CA SER A 29 30.81 -8.11 26.69
C SER A 29 29.73 -8.43 25.66
N PHE A 30 29.88 -9.56 24.98
CA PHE A 30 28.88 -10.07 24.05
C PHE A 30 27.63 -10.39 24.89
N ASP A 31 26.64 -9.52 24.83
CA ASP A 31 25.31 -9.81 25.36
C ASP A 31 24.56 -10.63 24.30
N PRO A 32 24.35 -11.94 24.50
CA PRO A 32 23.66 -12.78 23.51
C PRO A 32 22.26 -12.26 23.17
N ALA A 33 21.62 -11.51 24.07
CA ALA A 33 20.31 -10.91 23.84
C ALA A 33 20.34 -9.77 22.81
N GLN A 34 21.48 -9.07 22.70
CA GLN A 34 21.67 -8.00 21.71
C GLN A 34 21.98 -8.58 20.32
N ASP A 35 22.71 -9.70 20.26
CA ASP A 35 22.99 -10.41 19.01
C ASP A 35 21.69 -10.98 18.41
N ASP A 36 20.80 -11.55 19.23
CA ASP A 36 19.49 -12.03 18.80
C ASP A 36 18.60 -10.91 18.22
N GLU A 37 18.61 -9.70 18.82
CA GLU A 37 17.89 -8.53 18.30
C GLU A 37 18.42 -8.11 16.92
N LEU A 38 19.74 -8.04 16.76
CA LEU A 38 20.38 -7.63 15.51
C LEU A 38 20.13 -8.66 14.39
N LEU A 39 20.22 -9.95 14.70
CA LEU A 39 19.93 -11.04 13.76
C LEU A 39 18.47 -11.01 13.31
N ALA A 40 17.53 -10.85 14.23
CA ALA A 40 16.10 -10.77 13.89
C ALA A 40 15.79 -9.54 13.03
N LEU A 41 16.43 -8.41 13.32
CA LEU A 41 16.28 -7.18 12.52
C LEU A 41 16.86 -7.34 11.11
N ASP A 42 18.08 -7.86 10.98
CA ASP A 42 18.71 -8.07 9.68
C ASP A 42 17.91 -9.06 8.83
N ALA A 43 17.41 -10.14 9.43
CA ALA A 43 16.51 -11.08 8.77
C ALA A 43 15.22 -10.39 8.25
N LEU A 44 14.63 -9.47 9.02
CA LEU A 44 13.49 -8.68 8.57
C LEU A 44 13.86 -7.75 7.41
N GLN A 45 14.99 -7.03 7.49
CA GLN A 45 15.43 -6.12 6.42
C GLN A 45 15.70 -6.88 5.11
N ALA A 46 16.42 -8.00 5.18
CA ALA A 46 16.73 -8.85 4.05
C ALA A 46 15.46 -9.45 3.44
N HIS A 47 14.56 -9.99 4.27
CA HIS A 47 13.28 -10.54 3.81
C HIS A 47 12.45 -9.50 3.07
N VAL A 48 12.30 -8.29 3.63
CA VAL A 48 11.55 -7.21 2.97
C VAL A 48 12.23 -6.81 1.66
N ALA A 49 13.57 -6.70 1.63
CA ALA A 49 14.31 -6.38 0.42
C ALA A 49 14.09 -7.41 -0.68
N ASP A 50 14.20 -8.71 -0.37
CA ASP A 50 14.00 -9.81 -1.30
C ASP A 50 12.57 -9.82 -1.87
N ARG A 51 11.56 -9.61 -1.00
CA ARG A 51 10.16 -9.57 -1.43
C ARG A 51 9.87 -8.38 -2.35
N LEU A 52 10.40 -7.20 -2.05
CA LEU A 52 10.25 -6.02 -2.92
C LEU A 52 11.04 -6.17 -4.21
N GLN A 53 12.22 -6.78 -4.18
CA GLN A 53 13.02 -7.05 -5.37
C GLN A 53 12.30 -8.03 -6.31
N ALA A 54 11.73 -9.12 -5.78
CA ALA A 54 10.93 -10.07 -6.54
C ALA A 54 9.67 -9.40 -7.13
N LEU A 55 9.03 -8.52 -6.37
CA LEU A 55 7.88 -7.74 -6.85
C LEU A 55 8.29 -6.74 -7.94
N SER A 56 9.43 -6.07 -7.80
CA SER A 56 9.99 -5.14 -8.79
C SER A 56 10.34 -5.85 -10.10
N ALA A 57 10.96 -7.03 -10.03
CA ALA A 57 11.24 -7.86 -11.19
C ALA A 57 9.96 -8.34 -11.88
N HIS A 58 8.93 -8.72 -11.12
CA HIS A 58 7.64 -9.07 -11.69
C HIS A 58 6.98 -7.88 -12.37
N ALA A 59 6.98 -6.72 -11.71
CA ALA A 59 6.50 -5.49 -12.27
C ALA A 59 7.22 -5.19 -13.59
N ALA A 60 8.57 -5.30 -13.62
CA ALA A 60 9.42 -5.15 -14.80
C ALA A 60 8.98 -5.96 -16.01
N ALA A 61 8.64 -7.23 -15.81
CA ALA A 61 8.22 -8.12 -16.88
C ALA A 61 6.78 -7.89 -17.36
N SER A 62 5.92 -7.23 -16.58
CA SER A 62 4.52 -6.96 -16.93
C SER A 62 4.30 -5.52 -17.39
N SER A 63 3.54 -5.34 -18.47
CA SER A 63 3.03 -4.03 -18.92
C SER A 63 1.54 -4.16 -19.27
N PRO A 64 0.63 -3.48 -18.55
CA PRO A 64 0.85 -2.61 -17.38
C PRO A 64 1.26 -3.39 -16.11
N ALA A 65 1.89 -2.71 -15.16
CA ALA A 65 2.44 -3.27 -13.94
C ALA A 65 1.39 -3.51 -12.86
N LEU A 66 0.43 -2.59 -12.73
CA LEU A 66 -0.68 -2.75 -11.80
C LEU A 66 -1.73 -3.72 -12.34
N SER A 67 -1.50 -5.01 -12.12
CA SER A 67 -2.36 -6.14 -12.49
C SER A 67 -2.82 -6.93 -11.27
N LEU A 68 -3.82 -7.81 -11.41
CA LEU A 68 -4.26 -8.71 -10.33
C LEU A 68 -3.11 -9.59 -9.80
N PRO A 69 -2.25 -10.20 -10.63
CA PRO A 69 -1.09 -10.96 -10.16
C PRO A 69 -0.08 -10.11 -9.38
N PHE A 70 0.15 -8.86 -9.80
CA PHE A 70 1.01 -7.93 -9.07
C PHE A 70 0.43 -7.62 -7.68
N LEU A 71 -0.85 -7.29 -7.60
CA LEU A 71 -1.51 -7.01 -6.32
C LEU A 71 -1.50 -8.23 -5.40
N SER A 72 -1.77 -9.43 -5.92
CA SER A 72 -1.65 -10.67 -5.16
C SER A 72 -0.27 -10.81 -4.53
N LYS A 73 0.79 -10.68 -5.34
CA LYS A 73 2.18 -10.79 -4.85
C LYS A 73 2.54 -9.71 -3.84
N LEU A 74 2.01 -8.50 -4.02
CA LEU A 74 2.18 -7.40 -3.08
C LEU A 74 1.53 -7.70 -1.73
N LEU A 75 0.29 -8.18 -1.71
CA LEU A 75 -0.39 -8.57 -0.47
C LEU A 75 0.30 -9.76 0.21
N ASP A 76 0.79 -10.74 -0.56
CA ASP A 76 1.60 -11.84 -0.03
C ASP A 76 2.94 -11.35 0.58
N ALA A 77 3.56 -10.34 -0.04
CA ALA A 77 4.76 -9.69 0.50
C ALA A 77 4.46 -9.00 1.84
N VAL A 78 3.31 -8.33 2.00
CA VAL A 78 2.90 -7.76 3.29
C VAL A 78 2.69 -8.86 4.35
N LEU A 79 1.93 -9.91 4.02
CA LEU A 79 1.64 -11.00 4.96
C LEU A 79 2.92 -11.70 5.43
N SER A 80 3.86 -11.95 4.52
CA SER A 80 5.14 -12.56 4.87
C SER A 80 6.07 -11.61 5.63
N SER A 81 6.10 -10.31 5.27
CA SER A 81 6.89 -9.31 6.01
C SER A 81 6.38 -9.13 7.44
N ASP A 82 5.06 -9.17 7.62
CA ASP A 82 4.45 -9.13 8.95
C ASP A 82 4.78 -10.39 9.78
N ALA A 83 4.85 -11.56 9.15
CA ALA A 83 5.32 -12.77 9.81
C ALA A 83 6.79 -12.66 10.27
N ALA A 84 7.67 -12.08 9.45
CA ALA A 84 9.06 -11.78 9.83
C ALA A 84 9.12 -10.74 10.98
N PHE A 85 8.28 -9.70 10.93
CA PHE A 85 8.20 -8.68 11.96
C PHE A 85 7.75 -9.25 13.32
N ARG A 86 6.84 -10.22 13.33
CA ARG A 86 6.52 -10.95 14.57
C ARG A 86 7.72 -11.64 15.18
N GLY A 87 8.64 -12.15 14.37
CA GLY A 87 9.91 -12.72 14.84
C GLY A 87 10.71 -11.68 15.63
N VAL A 88 10.78 -10.44 15.13
CA VAL A 88 11.40 -9.31 15.82
C VAL A 88 10.67 -8.97 17.13
N LEU A 89 9.33 -8.93 17.12
CA LEU A 89 8.53 -8.67 18.33
C LEU A 89 8.62 -9.78 19.39
N ALA A 90 8.95 -11.01 19.00
CA ALA A 90 9.12 -12.13 19.92
C ALA A 90 10.42 -12.05 20.73
N VAL A 91 11.37 -11.23 20.32
CA VAL A 91 12.62 -10.97 21.06
C VAL A 91 12.28 -10.16 22.33
N GLY A 92 12.44 -10.77 23.50
CA GLY A 92 12.02 -10.19 24.79
C GLY A 92 12.51 -8.74 25.05
N PRO A 93 13.80 -8.43 24.85
CA PRO A 93 14.33 -7.06 24.95
C PRO A 93 13.63 -6.05 24.04
N VAL A 94 13.26 -6.47 22.83
CA VAL A 94 12.57 -5.65 21.83
C VAL A 94 11.13 -5.36 22.28
N ALA A 95 10.41 -6.38 22.74
CA ALA A 95 9.07 -6.20 23.30
C ALA A 95 9.08 -5.24 24.53
N ALA A 96 10.10 -5.34 25.38
CA ALA A 96 10.31 -4.45 26.52
C ALA A 96 10.66 -3.01 26.11
N ALA A 97 11.21 -2.80 24.92
CA ALA A 97 11.56 -1.46 24.41
C ALA A 97 10.35 -0.71 23.85
N LEU A 98 9.28 -1.40 23.42
CA LEU A 98 8.08 -0.76 22.85
C LEU A 98 7.37 0.24 23.77
N SER A 99 7.46 0.06 25.10
CA SER A 99 6.85 0.97 26.08
C SER A 99 7.79 2.10 26.52
N ARG A 100 8.99 2.20 25.92
CA ARG A 100 10.04 3.15 26.32
C ARG A 100 10.31 4.17 25.21
N PRO A 101 10.61 5.44 25.55
CA PRO A 101 11.03 6.43 24.57
C PRO A 101 12.34 6.04 23.86
N PRO A 102 12.47 6.29 22.54
CA PRO A 102 11.50 6.89 21.61
C PRO A 102 10.60 5.88 20.86
N ALA A 103 10.71 4.58 21.17
CA ALA A 103 10.00 3.52 20.45
C ALA A 103 8.49 3.54 20.74
N ASP A 104 8.07 4.04 21.90
CA ASP A 104 6.69 4.30 22.28
C ASP A 104 5.92 5.16 21.26
N ARG A 105 6.55 6.23 20.76
CA ARG A 105 5.99 7.12 19.74
C ARG A 105 5.84 6.41 18.41
N LEU A 106 6.88 5.70 17.95
CA LEU A 106 6.84 4.95 16.70
C LEU A 106 5.82 3.81 16.74
N ALA A 107 5.64 3.18 17.90
CA ALA A 107 4.61 2.18 18.13
C ALA A 107 3.21 2.81 18.09
N ALA A 108 3.00 3.95 18.76
CA ALA A 108 1.74 4.69 18.68
C ALA A 108 1.39 5.09 17.24
N ASP A 109 2.36 5.59 16.48
CA ASP A 109 2.18 5.93 15.08
C ASP A 109 1.85 4.70 14.22
N LEU A 110 2.50 3.55 14.48
CA LEU A 110 2.17 2.29 13.80
C LEU A 110 0.73 1.85 14.10
N LEU A 111 0.29 1.96 15.36
CA LEU A 111 -1.07 1.60 15.77
C LEU A 111 -2.12 2.51 15.11
N ASP A 112 -1.84 3.80 14.99
CA ASP A 112 -2.69 4.76 14.29
C ASP A 112 -2.73 4.48 12.77
N ARG A 113 -1.56 4.24 12.14
CA ARG A 113 -1.49 3.79 10.73
C ARG A 113 -2.22 2.48 10.50
N ALA A 114 -2.21 1.55 11.46
CA ALA A 114 -2.93 0.29 11.37
C ALA A 114 -4.45 0.53 11.25
N VAL A 115 -5.02 1.47 12.03
CA VAL A 115 -6.44 1.84 11.91
C VAL A 115 -6.73 2.41 10.53
N LYS A 116 -5.93 3.37 10.07
CA LYS A 116 -6.07 3.96 8.72
C LYS A 116 -5.95 2.91 7.61
N THR A 117 -5.06 1.93 7.79
CA THR A 117 -4.89 0.79 6.88
C THR A 117 -6.16 -0.06 6.80
N LEU A 118 -6.81 -0.32 7.94
CA LEU A 118 -8.08 -1.07 7.98
C LEU A 118 -9.18 -0.34 7.22
N ASP A 119 -9.24 0.99 7.33
CA ASP A 119 -10.23 1.78 6.59
C ASP A 119 -10.00 1.70 5.07
N VAL A 120 -8.74 1.76 4.63
CA VAL A 120 -8.36 1.59 3.21
C VAL A 120 -8.68 0.18 2.72
N LEU A 121 -8.39 -0.86 3.49
CA LEU A 121 -8.70 -2.24 3.14
C LEU A 121 -10.21 -2.48 3.05
N ASN A 122 -11.00 -1.84 3.92
CA ASN A 122 -12.45 -1.91 3.87
C ASN A 122 -12.99 -1.19 2.63
N ALA A 123 -12.48 0.01 2.32
CA ALA A 123 -12.80 0.71 1.08
C ALA A 123 -12.43 -0.14 -0.14
N ALA A 124 -11.23 -0.72 -0.17
CA ALA A 124 -10.79 -1.62 -1.24
C ALA A 124 -11.68 -2.86 -1.38
N SER A 125 -12.16 -3.43 -0.27
CA SER A 125 -13.08 -4.58 -0.32
C SER A 125 -14.42 -4.21 -0.96
N LEU A 126 -14.96 -3.03 -0.64
CA LEU A 126 -16.19 -2.52 -1.24
C LEU A 126 -16.03 -2.22 -2.73
N THR A 127 -14.86 -1.74 -3.15
CA THR A 127 -14.59 -1.45 -4.55
C THR A 127 -14.36 -2.70 -5.37
N LEU A 128 -13.64 -3.70 -4.85
CA LEU A 128 -13.55 -5.01 -5.51
C LEU A 128 -14.94 -5.65 -5.69
N ALA A 129 -15.82 -5.52 -4.70
CA ALA A 129 -17.20 -5.96 -4.81
C ALA A 129 -17.99 -5.19 -5.90
N SER A 130 -17.73 -3.89 -6.11
CA SER A 130 -18.37 -3.13 -7.20
C SER A 130 -17.81 -3.49 -8.58
N LEU A 131 -16.53 -3.88 -8.69
CA LEU A 131 -15.98 -4.41 -9.95
C LEU A 131 -16.74 -5.66 -10.42
N ARG A 132 -17.30 -6.47 -9.50
CA ARG A 132 -18.17 -7.60 -9.88
C ARG A 132 -19.45 -7.15 -10.57
N ALA A 133 -20.03 -6.01 -10.16
CA ALA A 133 -21.22 -5.49 -10.81
C ALA A 133 -20.91 -5.05 -12.24
N ALA A 134 -19.78 -4.36 -12.45
CA ALA A 134 -19.28 -4.01 -13.78
C ALA A 134 -19.00 -5.27 -14.61
N HIS A 135 -18.27 -6.24 -14.06
CA HIS A 135 -18.02 -7.53 -14.69
C HIS A 135 -19.31 -8.23 -15.17
N ARG A 136 -20.35 -8.30 -14.32
CA ARG A 136 -21.64 -8.90 -14.70
C ARG A 136 -22.33 -8.17 -15.85
N ALA A 137 -22.24 -6.84 -15.90
CA ALA A 137 -22.80 -6.06 -16.99
C ALA A 137 -22.04 -6.31 -18.31
N ALA A 138 -20.71 -6.38 -18.26
CA ALA A 138 -19.88 -6.70 -19.43
C ALA A 138 -20.13 -8.12 -19.95
N LEU A 139 -20.23 -9.11 -19.06
CA LEU A 139 -20.63 -10.47 -19.44
C LEU A 139 -22.03 -10.52 -20.05
N THR A 140 -22.98 -9.72 -19.54
CA THR A 140 -24.31 -9.64 -20.13
C THR A 140 -24.23 -9.12 -21.57
N ALA A 141 -23.39 -8.11 -21.84
CA ALA A 141 -23.20 -7.60 -23.19
C ALA A 141 -22.61 -8.67 -24.12
N ALA A 142 -21.53 -9.32 -23.71
CA ALA A 142 -20.90 -10.38 -24.48
C ALA A 142 -21.85 -11.55 -24.78
N THR A 143 -22.56 -12.06 -23.76
CA THR A 143 -23.50 -13.18 -23.92
C THR A 143 -24.67 -12.86 -24.84
N CYS A 144 -25.15 -11.61 -24.90
CA CYS A 144 -26.19 -11.22 -25.83
C CYS A 144 -25.72 -11.26 -27.29
N LEU A 145 -24.45 -10.93 -27.52
CA LEU A 145 -23.88 -10.81 -28.87
C LEU A 145 -23.30 -12.13 -29.38
N LEU A 146 -22.95 -13.05 -28.50
CA LEU A 146 -22.55 -14.42 -28.85
C LEU A 146 -23.75 -15.35 -29.07
N ALA A 147 -24.95 -14.80 -29.26
CA ALA A 147 -26.15 -15.59 -29.53
C ALA A 147 -26.08 -16.21 -30.95
N PRO A 148 -26.63 -17.43 -31.17
CA PRO A 148 -26.53 -18.15 -32.45
C PRO A 148 -27.10 -17.39 -33.66
N ALA A 149 -28.02 -16.46 -33.42
CA ALA A 149 -28.53 -15.56 -34.42
C ALA A 149 -28.57 -14.14 -33.85
N LEU A 150 -27.74 -13.25 -34.40
CA LEU A 150 -27.68 -11.85 -34.01
C LEU A 150 -28.93 -11.11 -34.52
N HIS A 151 -29.62 -10.45 -33.59
CA HIS A 151 -30.86 -9.72 -33.85
C HIS A 151 -30.74 -8.30 -33.27
N ARG A 152 -31.49 -7.34 -33.81
CA ARG A 152 -31.51 -5.95 -33.32
C ARG A 152 -31.77 -5.83 -31.80
N ALA A 153 -32.62 -6.70 -31.26
CA ALA A 153 -32.90 -6.77 -29.83
C ALA A 153 -31.65 -7.14 -29.00
N HIS A 154 -30.76 -7.98 -29.53
CA HIS A 154 -29.49 -8.34 -28.90
C HIS A 154 -28.53 -7.15 -28.88
N LEU A 155 -28.40 -6.42 -29.99
CA LEU A 155 -27.59 -5.21 -30.07
C LEU A 155 -28.06 -4.15 -29.06
N ALA A 156 -29.37 -3.88 -29.02
CA ALA A 156 -29.96 -2.91 -28.09
C ALA A 156 -29.76 -3.33 -26.62
N ARG A 157 -29.86 -4.62 -26.30
CA ARG A 157 -29.62 -5.14 -24.95
C ARG A 157 -28.13 -5.03 -24.57
N ALA A 158 -27.23 -5.33 -25.50
CA ALA A 158 -25.79 -5.20 -25.30
C ALA A 158 -25.39 -3.74 -25.05
N ARG A 159 -25.87 -2.79 -25.86
CA ARG A 159 -25.64 -1.33 -25.63
C ARG A 159 -26.13 -0.88 -24.26
N ARG A 160 -27.32 -1.30 -23.83
CA ARG A 160 -27.82 -1.01 -22.45
C ARG A 160 -26.98 -1.66 -21.35
N ALA A 161 -26.35 -2.80 -21.63
CA ALA A 161 -25.46 -3.45 -20.69
C ALA A 161 -24.10 -2.71 -20.61
N ILE A 162 -23.55 -2.29 -21.75
CA ILE A 162 -22.31 -1.51 -21.82
C ILE A 162 -22.49 -0.13 -21.16
N ALA A 163 -23.63 0.54 -21.37
CA ALA A 163 -23.94 1.81 -20.69
C ALA A 163 -23.96 1.71 -19.16
N ARG A 164 -24.20 0.51 -18.59
CA ARG A 164 -24.11 0.28 -17.13
C ARG A 164 -22.68 0.13 -16.62
N LEU A 165 -21.70 -0.09 -17.49
CA LEU A 165 -20.27 -0.08 -17.15
C LEU A 165 -19.76 1.33 -16.89
N PHE A 166 -20.34 2.32 -17.58
CA PHE A 166 -19.95 3.73 -17.55
C PHE A 166 -21.12 4.64 -17.13
N PRO A 167 -21.59 4.55 -15.87
CA PRO A 167 -22.80 5.25 -15.43
C PRO A 167 -22.69 6.79 -15.48
N ASP A 168 -21.49 7.37 -15.58
CA ASP A 168 -21.28 8.81 -15.70
C ASP A 168 -21.49 9.37 -17.12
N ASP A 169 -21.38 8.53 -18.18
CA ASP A 169 -21.61 8.98 -19.58
C ASP A 169 -23.10 9.23 -19.86
N ALA A 170 -24.00 8.57 -19.13
CA ALA A 170 -25.45 8.76 -19.24
C ALA A 170 -25.94 10.15 -18.79
N ARG A 171 -25.05 11.01 -18.26
CA ARG A 171 -25.38 12.40 -17.90
C ARG A 171 -25.00 13.45 -18.94
N ALA A 172 -24.17 13.10 -19.92
CA ALA A 172 -23.70 14.05 -20.93
C ALA A 172 -24.68 14.23 -22.11
N GLY A 173 -25.63 13.31 -22.30
CA GLY A 173 -26.64 13.37 -23.36
C GLY A 173 -28.07 13.56 -22.84
N GLY A 174 -28.58 14.79 -22.90
CA GLY A 174 -30.02 15.09 -22.95
C GLY A 174 -30.82 14.96 -21.65
N GLY A 175 -31.43 16.07 -21.22
CA GLY A 175 -32.32 16.10 -20.07
C GLY A 175 -33.51 15.15 -20.20
N SER A 176 -33.57 14.13 -19.34
CA SER A 176 -34.80 13.40 -19.08
C SER A 176 -34.86 13.02 -17.60
N ALA A 177 -36.05 13.11 -17.03
CA ALA A 177 -36.32 12.93 -15.61
C ALA A 177 -35.71 11.61 -15.06
N PRO A 178 -35.25 11.59 -13.81
CA PRO A 178 -34.57 10.41 -13.25
C PRO A 178 -35.53 9.21 -13.22
N SER A 179 -35.27 8.24 -14.10
CA SER A 179 -35.93 6.93 -14.11
C SER A 179 -35.75 6.24 -12.73
N PRO A 180 -36.74 5.46 -12.22
CA PRO A 180 -36.66 4.81 -10.91
C PRO A 180 -35.42 3.91 -10.74
N SER A 181 -34.81 3.43 -11.83
CA SER A 181 -33.52 2.70 -11.82
C SER A 181 -32.30 3.57 -11.44
N SER A 182 -32.40 4.89 -11.58
CA SER A 182 -31.37 5.86 -11.14
C SER A 182 -31.25 5.91 -9.61
N ARG A 183 -32.33 5.60 -8.87
CA ARG A 183 -32.27 5.47 -7.40
C ARG A 183 -31.55 4.20 -6.97
N THR A 184 -31.66 3.12 -7.74
CA THR A 184 -30.95 1.85 -7.49
C THR A 184 -29.46 1.95 -7.83
N MET A 185 -29.05 2.77 -8.81
CA MET A 185 -27.62 3.05 -9.05
C MET A 185 -27.00 3.99 -8.01
N ARG A 186 -27.81 4.82 -7.34
CA ARG A 186 -27.39 5.53 -6.11
C ARG A 186 -27.09 4.56 -4.95
N ALA A 187 -27.57 3.31 -5.01
CA ALA A 187 -27.29 2.29 -4.00
C ALA A 187 -25.95 1.56 -4.21
N LEU A 188 -25.32 1.70 -5.38
CA LEU A 188 -23.97 1.19 -5.67
C LEU A 188 -22.92 2.31 -5.71
N SER A 189 -23.34 3.55 -5.41
CA SER A 189 -22.42 4.62 -5.02
C SER A 189 -21.68 4.12 -3.79
N PHE A 190 -20.42 3.69 -3.99
CA PHE A 190 -19.39 3.41 -2.99
C PHE A 190 -19.93 3.61 -1.57
N SER A 191 -20.21 2.51 -0.85
CA SER A 191 -20.65 2.56 0.55
C SER A 191 -19.53 3.01 1.51
N VAL A 192 -18.70 3.94 1.06
CA VAL A 192 -17.79 4.72 1.88
C VAL A 192 -18.48 6.06 2.10
N SER A 193 -18.49 6.51 3.35
CA SER A 193 -19.14 7.75 3.74
C SER A 193 -18.71 8.91 2.81
N LYS A 194 -19.62 9.85 2.52
CA LYS A 194 -19.38 11.00 1.60
C LYS A 194 -18.17 11.88 1.98
N ASN A 195 -17.59 11.66 3.16
CA ASN A 195 -16.41 12.35 3.68
C ASN A 195 -15.10 11.55 3.51
N TRP A 196 -15.14 10.32 3.00
CA TRP A 196 -13.93 9.55 2.69
C TRP A 196 -13.21 10.14 1.46
N SER A 197 -11.89 10.28 1.57
CA SER A 197 -11.02 10.66 0.47
C SER A 197 -9.76 9.82 0.56
N ALA A 198 -9.44 9.11 -0.53
CA ALA A 198 -8.26 8.26 -0.57
C ALA A 198 -6.98 9.09 -0.39
N GLY A 199 -6.90 10.27 -1.03
CA GLY A 199 -5.77 11.19 -0.90
C GLY A 199 -5.57 11.69 0.54
N ARG A 200 -6.65 12.04 1.25
CA ARG A 200 -6.54 12.44 2.68
C ARG A 200 -6.00 11.31 3.55
N HIS A 201 -6.41 10.06 3.31
CA HIS A 201 -5.93 8.91 4.06
C HIS A 201 -4.47 8.58 3.73
N MET A 202 -4.07 8.67 2.47
CA MET A 202 -2.65 8.48 2.09
C MET A 202 -1.75 9.53 2.75
N ASN A 203 -2.13 10.81 2.69
CA ASN A 203 -1.40 11.88 3.38
C ASN A 203 -1.35 11.66 4.90
N ALA A 204 -2.47 11.28 5.52
CA ALA A 204 -2.52 11.04 6.95
C ALA A 204 -1.72 9.80 7.39
N MET A 205 -1.54 8.81 6.52
CA MET A 205 -0.69 7.64 6.79
C MET A 205 0.80 7.91 6.56
N ALA A 206 1.12 8.72 5.55
CA ALA A 206 2.48 9.17 5.27
C ALA A 206 2.96 10.26 6.25
N ALA A 207 2.03 11.00 6.87
CA ALA A 207 2.33 11.93 7.93
C ALA A 207 3.08 11.21 9.06
N HIS A 208 4.20 11.81 9.49
CA HIS A 208 5.08 11.25 10.53
C HIS A 208 5.81 9.95 10.14
N LEU A 209 5.77 9.52 8.87
CA LEU A 209 6.63 8.44 8.38
C LEU A 209 8.02 9.01 8.03
N ALA A 210 8.81 9.31 9.07
CA ALA A 210 10.20 9.74 8.92
C ALA A 210 11.16 8.60 9.27
N PRO A 211 12.26 8.43 8.52
CA PRO A 211 13.30 7.48 8.91
C PRO A 211 13.87 7.87 10.28
N PRO A 212 14.08 6.91 11.20
CA PRO A 212 14.64 7.22 12.51
C PRO A 212 16.05 7.84 12.37
N PRO A 213 16.41 8.82 13.22
CA PRO A 213 17.76 9.39 13.23
C PRO A 213 18.80 8.28 13.43
N GLN A 214 19.88 8.30 12.65
CA GLN A 214 20.98 7.36 12.83
C GLN A 214 21.70 7.70 14.12
N ALA A 215 21.55 6.88 15.15
CA ALA A 215 22.45 6.93 16.29
C ALA A 215 23.82 6.36 15.85
N PRO A 216 24.94 7.03 16.12
CA PRO A 216 26.25 6.45 15.89
C PRO A 216 26.38 5.13 16.68
N ALA A 217 27.01 4.13 16.07
CA ALA A 217 27.17 2.76 16.59
C ALA A 217 27.75 2.62 18.02
N ALA A 218 28.18 3.73 18.64
CA ALA A 218 28.70 3.80 19.99
C ALA A 218 27.63 3.92 21.09
N VAL A 219 26.36 4.16 20.77
CA VAL A 219 25.24 4.10 21.74
C VAL A 219 24.45 2.82 21.51
N ALA A 220 25.15 1.70 21.56
CA ALA A 220 24.58 0.35 21.56
C ALA A 220 23.86 0.12 22.90
N GLY A 221 22.65 0.66 23.01
CA GLY A 221 21.72 0.44 24.11
C GLY A 221 20.32 0.28 23.54
N ALA A 222 19.73 -0.90 23.80
CA ALA A 222 18.35 -1.34 23.53
C ALA A 222 17.42 -0.31 22.85
N GLY A 223 17.17 -0.46 21.54
CA GLY A 223 16.08 0.24 20.86
C GLY A 223 16.39 0.87 19.49
N CYS A 224 17.66 0.99 19.09
CA CYS A 224 18.01 1.52 17.76
C CYS A 224 17.53 0.60 16.62
N GLY A 225 17.49 -0.72 16.85
CA GLY A 225 17.01 -1.70 15.86
C GLY A 225 15.48 -1.72 15.73
N LEU A 226 14.77 -1.67 16.85
CA LEU A 226 13.31 -1.66 16.88
C LEU A 226 12.70 -0.48 16.10
N GLY A 227 13.28 0.73 16.22
CA GLY A 227 12.82 1.89 15.46
C GLY A 227 12.87 1.66 13.94
N LEU A 228 13.93 0.99 13.45
CA LEU A 228 14.06 0.62 12.04
C LEU A 228 13.04 -0.46 11.63
N ALA A 229 12.78 -1.45 12.48
CA ALA A 229 11.75 -2.47 12.22
C ALA A 229 10.35 -1.86 12.11
N LEU A 230 9.97 -1.00 13.06
CA LEU A 230 8.69 -0.29 13.06
C LEU A 230 8.55 0.60 11.82
N TYR A 231 9.60 1.35 11.48
CA TYR A 231 9.63 2.18 10.27
C TYR A 231 9.51 1.35 8.99
N THR A 232 10.22 0.22 8.90
CA THR A 232 10.18 -0.67 7.74
C THR A 232 8.78 -1.23 7.51
N MET A 233 8.15 -1.77 8.55
CA MET A 233 6.79 -2.31 8.45
C MET A 233 5.76 -1.23 8.11
N SER A 234 5.90 -0.06 8.73
CA SER A 234 5.05 1.10 8.41
C SER A 234 5.19 1.50 6.94
N SER A 235 6.41 1.52 6.42
CA SER A 235 6.71 1.82 5.02
C SER A 235 6.07 0.80 4.07
N VAL A 236 6.19 -0.49 4.37
CA VAL A 236 5.59 -1.57 3.56
C VAL A 236 4.06 -1.47 3.55
N LEU A 237 3.43 -1.19 4.71
CA LEU A 237 1.98 -1.00 4.80
C LEU A 237 1.51 0.22 4.00
N VAL A 238 2.15 1.37 4.20
CA VAL A 238 1.79 2.62 3.50
C VAL A 238 1.96 2.49 1.99
N PHE A 239 3.08 1.92 1.54
CA PHE A 239 3.30 1.63 0.13
C PHE A 239 2.22 0.70 -0.44
N THR A 240 1.87 -0.35 0.29
CA THR A 240 0.86 -1.32 -0.19
C THR A 240 -0.52 -0.69 -0.30
N MET A 241 -0.93 0.10 0.68
CA MET A 241 -2.21 0.81 0.64
C MET A 241 -2.25 1.81 -0.51
N TRP A 242 -1.15 2.53 -0.76
CA TRP A 242 -1.03 3.44 -1.88
C TRP A 242 -1.14 2.73 -3.23
N ALA A 243 -0.42 1.62 -3.42
CA ALA A 243 -0.51 0.82 -4.64
C ALA A 243 -1.91 0.22 -4.85
N LEU A 244 -2.58 -0.23 -3.78
CA LEU A 244 -3.94 -0.77 -3.84
C LEU A 244 -4.96 0.32 -4.25
N VAL A 245 -4.83 1.52 -3.68
CA VAL A 245 -5.64 2.70 -4.05
C VAL A 245 -5.35 3.16 -5.47
N ALA A 246 -4.09 3.08 -5.92
CA ALA A 246 -3.70 3.39 -7.29
C ALA A 246 -4.20 2.34 -8.30
N ALA A 247 -4.37 1.07 -7.89
CA ALA A 247 -4.90 0.03 -8.76
C ALA A 247 -6.43 0.05 -8.84
N VAL A 248 -7.14 0.13 -7.72
CA VAL A 248 -8.61 0.00 -7.68
C VAL A 248 -9.29 1.38 -7.75
N PRO A 249 -10.37 1.59 -8.54
CA PRO A 249 -11.07 2.87 -8.55
C PRO A 249 -11.55 3.20 -7.13
N CYS A 250 -10.92 4.18 -6.50
CA CYS A 250 -11.26 4.70 -5.18
C CYS A 250 -11.73 6.14 -5.33
N GLN A 251 -12.68 6.58 -4.49
CA GLN A 251 -13.16 7.96 -4.50
C GLN A 251 -12.01 8.97 -4.31
N ASP A 252 -12.05 10.06 -5.07
CA ASP A 252 -11.16 11.23 -4.96
C ASP A 252 -9.67 10.97 -5.29
N ARG A 253 -9.41 10.51 -6.53
CA ARG A 253 -8.06 10.24 -7.06
C ARG A 253 -7.30 11.47 -7.58
N ALA A 254 -7.98 12.58 -7.84
CA ALA A 254 -7.37 13.77 -8.46
C ALA A 254 -6.47 14.55 -7.48
N SER A 255 -6.43 14.17 -6.20
CA SER A 255 -5.53 14.77 -5.23
C SER A 255 -4.10 14.30 -5.44
N ALA A 256 -3.15 15.24 -5.58
CA ALA A 256 -1.70 15.00 -5.67
C ALA A 256 -1.15 14.07 -4.56
N ALA A 257 -1.84 14.01 -3.43
CA ALA A 257 -1.58 13.10 -2.31
C ALA A 257 -1.61 11.60 -2.70
N THR A 258 -2.40 11.25 -3.71
CA THR A 258 -2.57 9.87 -4.19
C THR A 258 -1.57 9.52 -5.29
N THR A 259 -0.85 10.51 -5.81
CA THR A 259 -0.06 10.44 -7.05
C THR A 259 1.43 10.52 -6.76
N ALA A 260 1.80 11.22 -5.68
CA ALA A 260 3.15 11.26 -5.17
C ALA A 260 3.51 9.95 -4.44
N PRO A 261 4.78 9.52 -4.51
CA PRO A 261 5.26 8.37 -3.76
C PRO A 261 5.17 8.66 -2.24
N PRO A 262 4.53 7.79 -1.44
CA PRO A 262 4.19 8.10 -0.06
C PRO A 262 5.31 7.79 0.95
N VAL A 263 6.33 7.03 0.54
CA VAL A 263 7.45 6.65 1.40
C VAL A 263 8.73 7.23 0.80
N THR A 264 9.55 7.85 1.65
CA THR A 264 10.91 8.28 1.31
C THR A 264 11.92 7.30 1.92
N PRO A 265 12.27 6.22 1.21
CA PRO A 265 13.12 5.18 1.78
C PRO A 265 14.53 5.72 2.11
N PRO A 266 15.10 5.36 3.28
CA PRO A 266 16.43 5.79 3.65
C PRO A 266 17.47 5.08 2.78
N LYS A 267 18.43 5.82 2.22
CA LYS A 267 19.40 5.32 1.23
C LYS A 267 20.20 4.08 1.67
N GLN A 268 20.32 3.85 2.98
CA GLN A 268 21.10 2.76 3.55
C GLN A 268 20.27 1.49 3.83
N ALA A 269 18.94 1.55 3.74
CA ALA A 269 18.12 0.36 3.92
C ALA A 269 18.23 -0.56 2.70
N GLN A 270 18.35 -1.87 2.96
CA GLN A 270 18.50 -2.90 1.92
C GLN A 270 17.32 -2.91 0.93
N TRP A 271 16.12 -2.57 1.40
CA TRP A 271 14.90 -2.52 0.62
C TRP A 271 14.64 -1.16 -0.06
N ALA A 272 15.51 -0.17 0.12
CA ALA A 272 15.27 1.19 -0.37
C ALA A 272 15.22 1.28 -1.90
N ALA A 273 16.21 0.68 -2.57
CA ALA A 273 16.28 0.67 -4.03
C ALA A 273 15.06 -0.01 -4.69
N PRO A 274 14.66 -1.25 -4.31
CA PRO A 274 13.47 -1.87 -4.89
C PRO A 274 12.17 -1.13 -4.56
N MET A 275 12.05 -0.53 -3.37
CA MET A 275 10.90 0.33 -3.02
C MET A 275 10.79 1.54 -3.95
N SER A 276 11.87 2.29 -4.13
CA SER A 276 11.89 3.46 -5.03
C SER A 276 11.56 3.09 -6.46
N ALA A 277 12.14 1.99 -6.98
CA ALA A 277 11.87 1.52 -8.33
C ALA A 277 10.38 1.18 -8.56
N LEU A 278 9.74 0.54 -7.57
CA LEU A 278 8.30 0.25 -7.61
C LEU A 278 7.45 1.52 -7.57
N GLN A 279 7.78 2.46 -6.67
CA GLN A 279 7.09 3.73 -6.56
C GLN A 279 7.17 4.57 -7.84
N GLU A 280 8.36 4.67 -8.44
CA GLU A 280 8.58 5.37 -9.70
C GLU A 280 7.78 4.73 -10.83
N ARG A 281 7.76 3.40 -10.91
CA ARG A 281 7.01 2.67 -11.93
C ARG A 281 5.50 2.93 -11.82
N ILE A 282 4.94 2.83 -10.61
CA ILE A 282 3.51 3.07 -10.37
C ILE A 282 3.16 4.53 -10.66
N ALA A 283 4.01 5.48 -10.24
CA ALA A 283 3.81 6.91 -10.51
C ALA A 283 3.87 7.22 -12.02
N GLU A 284 4.76 6.57 -12.76
CA GLU A 284 4.87 6.73 -14.21
C GLU A 284 3.64 6.15 -14.94
N GLU A 285 3.10 5.00 -14.52
CA GLU A 285 1.83 4.48 -15.05
C GLU A 285 0.66 5.41 -14.78
N TRP A 286 0.63 6.01 -13.58
CA TRP A 286 -0.37 7.00 -13.22
C TRP A 286 -0.30 8.25 -14.13
N ARG A 287 0.90 8.79 -14.35
CA ARG A 287 1.13 9.93 -15.27
C ARG A 287 0.81 9.60 -16.72
N ARG A 288 1.13 8.38 -17.18
CA ARG A 288 0.79 7.93 -18.55
C ARG A 288 -0.72 7.90 -18.75
N ARG A 289 -1.47 7.48 -17.73
CA ARG A 289 -2.93 7.52 -17.77
C ARG A 289 -3.46 8.94 -17.78
N GLU A 290 -2.90 9.85 -16.98
CA GLU A 290 -3.29 11.26 -16.98
C GLU A 290 -3.11 11.91 -18.35
N LYS A 291 -1.94 11.73 -18.98
CA LYS A 291 -1.66 12.24 -20.34
C LYS A 291 -2.61 11.67 -21.40
N LYS A 292 -2.91 10.37 -21.34
CA LYS A 292 -3.86 9.72 -22.26
C LYS A 292 -5.32 10.16 -22.01
N GLY A 293 -5.62 10.57 -20.78
CA GLY A 293 -6.92 11.12 -20.38
C GLY A 293 -7.16 12.54 -20.90
N SER A 294 -6.11 13.36 -21.11
CA SER A 294 -6.26 14.72 -21.67
C SER A 294 -6.62 14.76 -23.16
N THR A 295 -6.43 13.65 -23.90
CA THR A 295 -6.76 13.56 -25.34
C THR A 295 -8.12 12.93 -25.61
N ALA A 296 -8.70 12.24 -24.63
CA ALA A 296 -10.11 11.89 -24.62
C ALA A 296 -10.87 13.07 -24.00
N GLY A 297 -12.08 13.39 -24.46
CA GLY A 297 -12.85 14.53 -23.95
C GLY A 297 -13.06 14.50 -22.41
N PRO A 298 -13.76 15.50 -21.82
CA PRO A 298 -13.90 15.69 -20.37
C PRO A 298 -14.60 14.55 -19.58
N ALA A 299 -14.81 13.38 -20.20
CA ALA A 299 -15.50 12.21 -19.68
C ALA A 299 -14.64 10.90 -19.74
N ALA A 300 -13.30 10.97 -19.80
CA ALA A 300 -12.49 9.76 -19.68
C ALA A 300 -12.62 9.14 -18.26
N PRO A 301 -13.01 7.86 -18.11
CA PRO A 301 -13.60 7.39 -16.87
C PRO A 301 -12.61 7.26 -15.71
N THR A 302 -13.21 7.27 -14.52
CA THR A 302 -12.70 7.09 -13.16
C THR A 302 -12.02 5.74 -12.88
N ALA A 303 -11.72 4.95 -13.91
CA ALA A 303 -11.20 3.60 -13.77
C ALA A 303 -9.88 3.52 -13.00
N GLY A 304 -9.74 2.41 -12.28
CA GLY A 304 -8.49 1.95 -11.69
C GLY A 304 -7.28 1.99 -12.64
N LEU A 305 -6.06 1.95 -12.09
CA LEU A 305 -4.90 1.52 -12.90
C LEU A 305 -4.87 0.01 -13.15
N LEU A 306 -5.83 -0.74 -12.57
CA LEU A 306 -5.92 -2.19 -12.72
C LEU A 306 -6.03 -2.61 -14.20
N ALA A 307 -5.03 -3.36 -14.65
CA ALA A 307 -4.86 -3.84 -16.02
C ALA A 307 -6.11 -4.51 -16.59
N GLU A 308 -6.70 -5.43 -15.81
CA GLU A 308 -7.84 -6.26 -16.20
C GLU A 308 -9.10 -5.42 -16.35
N MET A 309 -9.31 -4.43 -15.47
CA MET A 309 -10.42 -3.49 -15.61
C MET A 309 -10.22 -2.62 -16.85
N GLN A 310 -9.01 -2.12 -17.10
CA GLN A 310 -8.72 -1.35 -18.32
C GLN A 310 -8.92 -2.17 -19.60
N ALA A 311 -8.68 -3.48 -19.57
CA ALA A 311 -8.93 -4.38 -20.69
C ALA A 311 -10.44 -4.52 -20.94
N VAL A 312 -11.23 -4.79 -19.90
CA VAL A 312 -12.70 -4.85 -19.99
C VAL A 312 -13.27 -3.54 -20.53
N GLU A 313 -12.79 -2.41 -20.03
CA GLU A 313 -13.28 -1.10 -20.48
C GLU A 313 -12.91 -0.78 -21.93
N ARG A 314 -11.70 -1.15 -22.38
CA ARG A 314 -11.29 -0.95 -23.77
C ARG A 314 -12.16 -1.80 -24.69
N ALA A 315 -12.25 -3.10 -24.44
CA ALA A 315 -13.08 -4.01 -25.22
C ALA A 315 -14.56 -3.56 -25.23
N ALA A 316 -15.09 -3.07 -24.12
CA ALA A 316 -16.46 -2.56 -24.05
C ALA A 316 -16.67 -1.27 -24.87
N ARG A 317 -15.69 -0.34 -24.89
CA ARG A 317 -15.77 0.88 -25.70
C ARG A 317 -15.63 0.58 -27.18
N ASP A 318 -14.67 -0.27 -27.55
CA ASP A 318 -14.43 -0.66 -28.94
C ASP A 318 -15.68 -1.37 -29.50
N LEU A 319 -16.29 -2.24 -28.70
CA LEU A 319 -17.57 -2.87 -29.03
C LEU A 319 -18.71 -1.85 -29.11
N ASN A 320 -18.79 -0.86 -28.21
CA ASN A 320 -19.84 0.16 -28.27
C ASN A 320 -19.74 1.05 -29.50
N SER A 321 -18.52 1.42 -29.92
CA SER A 321 -18.26 2.17 -31.16
C SER A 321 -18.79 1.41 -32.37
N LEU A 322 -18.48 0.11 -32.47
CA LEU A 322 -18.99 -0.75 -33.53
C LEU A 322 -20.53 -0.82 -33.54
N LEU A 323 -21.15 -0.91 -32.36
CA LEU A 323 -22.61 -0.94 -32.22
C LEU A 323 -23.27 0.42 -32.50
N GLU A 324 -22.51 1.51 -32.47
CA GLU A 324 -22.93 2.85 -32.88
C GLU A 324 -22.86 3.00 -34.40
N GLU A 325 -21.75 2.60 -35.03
CA GLU A 325 -21.59 2.56 -36.49
C GLU A 325 -22.70 1.73 -37.16
N ILE A 326 -22.98 0.52 -36.66
CA ILE A 326 -24.06 -0.33 -37.19
C ILE A 326 -25.43 0.34 -37.05
N ALA A 327 -25.65 1.12 -35.99
CA ALA A 327 -26.94 1.80 -35.79
C ALA A 327 -27.11 3.01 -36.71
N GLU A 328 -26.02 3.73 -37.01
CA GLU A 328 -26.03 4.84 -37.97
C GLU A 328 -26.28 4.33 -39.40
N GLU A 329 -25.61 3.24 -39.80
CA GLU A 329 -25.83 2.57 -41.10
C GLU A 329 -27.29 2.08 -41.25
N GLU A 330 -27.88 1.51 -40.20
CA GLU A 330 -29.29 1.09 -40.18
C GLU A 330 -30.30 2.25 -40.30
N GLU A 331 -29.93 3.45 -39.84
CA GLU A 331 -30.79 4.65 -39.97
C GLU A 331 -30.73 5.25 -41.38
N GLU A 332 -29.62 5.05 -42.09
CA GLU A 332 -29.44 5.49 -43.49
C GLU A 332 -30.03 4.51 -44.51
N GLU A 333 -30.01 3.20 -44.23
CA GLU A 333 -30.59 2.16 -45.09
C GLU A 333 -32.00 1.72 -44.62
N GLU A 334 -33.05 2.39 -45.11
CA GLU A 334 -34.45 1.96 -44.89
C GLU A 334 -34.75 0.62 -45.61
N GLY A 335 -34.37 -0.54 -45.04
CA GLY A 335 -34.77 -1.79 -45.72
C GLY A 335 -34.47 -3.17 -45.14
N HIS A 336 -33.39 -3.40 -44.41
CA HIS A 336 -32.98 -4.78 -44.13
C HIS A 336 -32.64 -5.01 -42.64
N GLY A 337 -33.61 -5.53 -41.88
CA GLY A 337 -33.49 -5.81 -40.44
C GLY A 337 -32.57 -6.98 -40.04
N LEU A 338 -31.64 -7.38 -40.91
CA LEU A 338 -30.64 -8.41 -40.66
C LEU A 338 -29.25 -7.77 -40.77
N VAL A 339 -28.46 -7.87 -39.71
CA VAL A 339 -27.06 -7.44 -39.69
C VAL A 339 -26.32 -8.22 -40.78
N GLY A 340 -25.62 -7.52 -41.67
CA GLY A 340 -24.80 -8.15 -42.70
C GLY A 340 -23.83 -9.17 -42.11
N GLU A 341 -23.58 -10.28 -42.81
CA GLU A 341 -22.78 -11.40 -42.30
C GLU A 341 -21.38 -10.96 -41.83
N GLU A 342 -20.77 -10.00 -42.54
CA GLU A 342 -19.47 -9.40 -42.19
C GLU A 342 -19.53 -8.61 -40.87
N ARG A 343 -20.52 -7.74 -40.70
CA ARG A 343 -20.75 -6.99 -39.44
C ARG A 343 -21.09 -7.91 -38.28
N ALA A 344 -21.88 -8.96 -38.52
CA ALA A 344 -22.21 -9.96 -37.52
C ALA A 344 -20.96 -10.71 -37.04
N ARG A 345 -20.03 -11.02 -37.96
CA ARG A 345 -18.74 -11.62 -37.64
C ARG A 345 -17.86 -10.68 -36.80
N GLU A 346 -17.77 -9.41 -37.17
CA GLU A 346 -17.00 -8.40 -36.43
C GLU A 346 -17.56 -8.18 -35.00
N VAL A 347 -18.89 -8.10 -34.86
CA VAL A 347 -19.57 -8.01 -33.55
C VAL A 347 -19.24 -9.23 -32.69
N THR A 348 -19.24 -10.43 -33.29
CA THR A 348 -18.92 -11.68 -32.59
C THR A 348 -17.48 -11.67 -32.10
N GLU A 349 -16.52 -11.29 -32.94
CA GLU A 349 -15.10 -11.18 -32.59
C GLU A 349 -14.87 -10.22 -31.42
N ARG A 350 -15.42 -9.00 -31.47
CA ARG A 350 -15.31 -8.02 -30.37
C ARG A 350 -16.03 -8.47 -29.10
N ALA A 351 -17.13 -9.21 -29.22
CA ALA A 351 -17.82 -9.80 -28.07
C ALA A 351 -17.01 -10.94 -27.43
N GLU A 352 -16.27 -11.73 -28.21
CA GLU A 352 -15.33 -12.75 -27.70
C GLU A 352 -14.16 -12.10 -26.95
N GLU A 353 -13.60 -11.01 -27.48
CA GLU A 353 -12.57 -10.23 -26.80
C GLU A 353 -13.06 -9.68 -25.45
N LEU A 354 -14.27 -9.11 -25.41
CA LEU A 354 -14.89 -8.64 -24.17
C LEU A 354 -15.12 -9.80 -23.18
N ALA A 355 -15.57 -10.96 -23.67
CA ALA A 355 -15.76 -12.15 -22.84
C ALA A 355 -14.43 -12.66 -22.25
N ALA A 356 -13.35 -12.67 -23.05
CA ALA A 356 -12.02 -13.07 -22.59
C ALA A 356 -11.50 -12.11 -21.51
N ALA A 357 -11.66 -10.79 -21.70
CA ALA A 357 -11.31 -9.79 -20.71
C ALA A 357 -12.11 -9.96 -19.39
N CYS A 358 -13.40 -10.29 -19.49
CA CYS A 358 -14.25 -10.57 -18.33
C CYS A 358 -13.75 -11.79 -17.53
N ARG A 359 -13.44 -12.90 -18.21
CA ARG A 359 -12.91 -14.11 -17.55
C ARG A 359 -11.60 -13.83 -16.82
N ALA A 360 -10.67 -13.12 -17.48
CA ALA A 360 -9.40 -12.73 -16.86
C ALA A 360 -9.58 -11.89 -15.59
N LEU A 361 -10.57 -10.98 -15.57
CA LEU A 361 -10.93 -10.21 -14.39
C LEU A 361 -11.56 -11.09 -13.30
N GLU A 362 -12.49 -11.98 -13.65
CA GLU A 362 -13.19 -12.87 -12.70
C GLU A 362 -12.23 -13.83 -11.99
N ASP A 363 -11.34 -14.48 -12.74
CA ASP A 363 -10.40 -15.48 -12.24
C ASP A 363 -9.47 -14.92 -11.15
N GLY A 364 -9.03 -13.66 -11.29
CA GLY A 364 -8.14 -13.00 -10.33
C GLY A 364 -8.84 -12.27 -9.19
N LEU A 365 -10.11 -11.89 -9.34
CA LEU A 365 -10.81 -11.03 -8.36
C LEU A 365 -11.15 -11.76 -7.06
N ALA A 366 -11.66 -12.99 -7.14
CA ALA A 366 -12.02 -13.76 -5.94
C ALA A 366 -10.81 -14.14 -5.07
N PRO A 367 -9.64 -14.56 -5.63
CA PRO A 367 -8.40 -14.69 -4.88
C PRO A 367 -7.98 -13.38 -4.20
N LEU A 368 -8.00 -12.26 -4.94
CA LEU A 368 -7.55 -10.97 -4.43
C LEU A 368 -8.39 -10.51 -3.22
N GLU A 369 -9.71 -10.65 -3.27
CA GLU A 369 -10.57 -10.29 -2.13
C GLU A 369 -10.30 -11.13 -0.88
N ARG A 370 -10.01 -12.42 -1.05
CA ARG A 370 -9.60 -13.27 0.07
C ARG A 370 -8.29 -12.79 0.67
N GLN A 371 -7.33 -12.38 -0.15
CA GLN A 371 -6.06 -11.81 0.33
C GLN A 371 -6.25 -10.46 1.02
N VAL A 372 -7.07 -9.55 0.49
CA VAL A 372 -7.40 -8.27 1.14
C VAL A 372 -7.98 -8.53 2.53
N ARG A 373 -8.91 -9.50 2.66
CA ARG A 373 -9.47 -9.91 3.94
C ARG A 373 -8.41 -10.54 4.87
N ALA A 374 -7.51 -11.36 4.33
CA ALA A 374 -6.41 -11.94 5.10
C ALA A 374 -5.48 -10.85 5.66
N VAL A 375 -5.12 -9.86 4.85
CA VAL A 375 -4.32 -8.70 5.29
C VAL A 375 -5.08 -7.89 6.34
N PHE A 376 -6.38 -7.66 6.17
CA PHE A 376 -7.22 -6.99 7.18
C PHE A 376 -7.14 -7.69 8.54
N HIS A 377 -7.39 -9.00 8.58
CA HIS A 377 -7.30 -9.77 9.81
C HIS A 377 -5.88 -9.77 10.39
N ARG A 378 -4.86 -9.79 9.54
CA ARG A 378 -3.47 -9.77 10.01
C ARG A 378 -3.08 -8.42 10.60
N VAL A 379 -3.53 -7.31 10.02
CA VAL A 379 -3.34 -5.96 10.60
C VAL A 379 -4.02 -5.85 11.96
N VAL A 380 -5.24 -6.38 12.12
CA VAL A 380 -5.93 -6.45 13.42
C VAL A 380 -5.12 -7.26 14.43
N ALA A 381 -4.63 -8.44 14.03
CA ALA A 381 -3.83 -9.31 14.88
C ALA A 381 -2.51 -8.66 15.30
N CYS A 382 -1.78 -8.06 14.36
CA CYS A 382 -0.52 -7.34 14.59
C CYS A 382 -0.73 -6.15 15.55
N ARG A 383 -1.81 -5.37 15.35
CA ARG A 383 -2.19 -4.29 16.27
C ARG A 383 -2.41 -4.81 17.69
N ALA A 384 -3.14 -5.92 17.84
CA ALA A 384 -3.38 -6.53 19.15
C ALA A 384 -2.10 -7.11 19.78
N GLU A 385 -1.18 -7.66 18.97
CA GLU A 385 0.13 -8.13 19.41
C GLU A 385 0.97 -6.97 19.97
N VAL A 386 1.09 -5.85 19.24
CA VAL A 386 1.84 -4.67 19.68
C VAL A 386 1.28 -4.09 20.98
N VAL A 387 -0.06 -3.94 21.08
CA VAL A 387 -0.71 -3.48 22.32
C VAL A 387 -0.42 -4.42 23.48
N ARG A 388 -0.52 -5.74 23.26
CA ARG A 388 -0.16 -6.73 24.28
C ARG A 388 1.30 -6.57 24.72
N CYS A 389 2.25 -6.39 23.81
CA CYS A 389 3.65 -6.19 24.19
C CYS A 389 3.82 -4.94 25.08
N ILE A 390 3.19 -3.81 24.73
CA ILE A 390 3.23 -2.57 25.52
C ILE A 390 2.64 -2.79 26.93
N ASP A 391 1.51 -3.49 27.04
CA ASP A 391 0.85 -3.80 28.30
C ASP A 391 1.68 -4.72 29.21
N HIS A 392 2.34 -5.73 28.63
CA HIS A 392 3.21 -6.62 29.40
C HIS A 392 4.44 -5.89 29.92
N SER A 393 5.04 -5.04 29.08
CA SER A 393 6.22 -4.25 29.42
C SER A 393 5.92 -3.22 30.51
N SER A 394 4.77 -2.56 30.45
CA SER A 394 4.35 -1.61 31.49
C SER A 394 4.07 -2.29 32.84
N ARG A 395 3.41 -3.47 32.83
CA ARG A 395 3.20 -4.28 34.05
C ARG A 395 4.51 -4.79 34.65
N ALA A 396 5.45 -5.25 33.82
CA ALA A 396 6.75 -5.70 34.27
C ALA A 396 7.55 -4.56 34.92
N ALA A 397 7.54 -3.36 34.31
CA ALA A 397 8.17 -2.18 34.87
C ALA A 397 7.57 -1.78 36.23
N ALA A 398 6.23 -1.79 36.36
CA ALA A 398 5.56 -1.51 37.63
C ALA A 398 5.89 -2.54 38.73
N ALA A 399 5.96 -3.83 38.37
CA ALA A 399 6.36 -4.89 39.30
C ALA A 399 7.80 -4.71 39.80
N THR A 400 8.74 -4.34 38.92
CA THR A 400 10.12 -4.06 39.31
C THR A 400 10.24 -2.83 40.21
N ALA A 401 9.46 -1.78 39.96
CA ALA A 401 9.43 -0.58 40.81
C ALA A 401 8.89 -0.89 42.22
N ASN A 402 7.81 -1.67 42.31
CA ASN A 402 7.25 -2.11 43.59
C ASN A 402 8.20 -3.02 44.38
N ALA A 403 8.91 -3.91 43.70
CA ALA A 403 9.93 -4.77 44.31
C ALA A 403 11.11 -3.94 44.84
N ALA A 404 11.58 -2.95 44.07
CA ALA A 404 12.64 -2.03 44.50
C ALA A 404 12.21 -1.18 45.70
N ALA A 405 10.97 -0.68 45.73
CA ALA A 405 10.41 0.07 46.85
C ALA A 405 10.22 -0.80 48.12
N SER A 406 9.94 -2.09 47.95
CA SER A 406 9.83 -3.04 49.07
C SER A 406 11.20 -3.45 49.61
N ALA A 407 12.22 -3.52 48.74
CA ALA A 407 13.60 -3.85 49.10
C ALA A 407 14.36 -2.66 49.74
N SER A 408 13.97 -1.42 49.45
CA SER A 408 14.59 -0.21 50.00
C SER A 408 14.14 0.17 51.41
N GLY A 409 13.38 -0.70 52.08
CA GLY A 409 12.82 -0.56 53.44
C GLY A 409 13.46 0.52 54.32
N LEU A 410 12.98 1.76 54.17
CA LEU A 410 13.13 2.81 55.18
C LEU A 410 11.88 2.73 56.07
N PRO A 411 12.03 2.46 57.39
CA PRO A 411 10.89 2.44 58.28
C PRO A 411 10.25 3.83 58.34
N PRO A 412 8.93 3.95 58.50
CA PRO A 412 8.29 5.24 58.70
C PRO A 412 8.82 5.85 60.01
N HIS A 413 9.54 6.96 59.91
CA HIS A 413 9.84 7.80 61.06
C HIS A 413 8.50 8.33 61.59
N HIS A 414 7.98 7.67 62.63
CA HIS A 414 6.97 8.25 63.51
C HIS A 414 7.59 9.49 64.16
N GLN A 415 7.35 10.67 63.58
CA GLN A 415 7.50 11.93 64.29
C GLN A 415 6.35 12.05 65.28
N HIS A 416 6.55 11.54 66.50
CA HIS A 416 5.82 12.03 67.66
C HIS A 416 6.46 13.35 68.10
N SER A 417 5.81 14.47 67.79
CA SER A 417 6.08 15.74 68.46
C SER A 417 5.38 15.74 69.82
N PHE A 418 6.17 15.93 70.88
CA PHE A 418 5.77 16.62 72.11
C PHE A 418 6.69 17.82 72.30
#